data_AF-A0A1S3LSM6-F1
#
_entry.id   AF-A0A1S3LSM6-F1
#
_cell.length_a   1.000
_cell.length_b   1.000
_cell.length_c   1.000
_cell.angle_alpha   90.00
_cell.angle_beta   90.00
_cell.angle_gamma   90.00
#
_symmetry.space_group_name_H-M   'P 1'
#
loop_
_entity.id
_entity.type
_entity.pdbx_description
1 polymer ?
#
loop_
_entity_poly.entity_id
_entity_poly.type
_entity_poly.pdbx_seq_one_letter_code
_entity_poly.pdbx_strand_id
1 'polypeptide(L)'
;MSGYKRMRRQHQKQLIALENRLKAEMDELRLRLQKEVETHANNTYIELERLAKRHAVHTDKEIKAATAEEKRIQQQIIAQQKKELTTFLDNQKREYRLCKEKIKEEMNEDPSTPKEEKQERLSRHKETVQRSQADDEAHLLDQQRLVYDRSCRAMKRRTLVRRHEFEQEQMREELNKKKTQKEMEQALMIRQDESTQELERRQLQTLQRLRVELIRLQHQTELENQEEYNGRRQRELHRKHALEQRQQPRNLKMLEMQIKKQFQDTCKVQTKQYKSLRNHQLEVSPKSEHKAILKSLKEEQTRKLAVLAEQYEQSINEMMASQAMRLEEEQQGECQALKQQLQQEMELLDAYQNKTKAQTEAQHERELQKLEQEVSLRRAHLEQKIEEELASLQKERTERIKHLFERQEREMDAFEAESAKLGFGSLGSLDFPKEDDR
;
A
#
# COMPACT_ATOMS: atom_id res chain seq x y z
N MET A 1 -38.58 -17.87 -18.26
CA MET A 1 -37.91 -18.26 -16.98
C MET A 1 -36.56 -18.97 -17.15
N SER A 2 -36.29 -19.76 -18.20
CA SER A 2 -34.97 -20.42 -18.37
C SER A 2 -33.80 -19.45 -18.65
N GLY A 3 -34.05 -18.40 -19.45
CA GLY A 3 -33.04 -17.39 -19.82
C GLY A 3 -32.50 -16.57 -18.65
N TYR A 4 -33.37 -15.99 -17.82
CA TYR A 4 -32.97 -15.19 -16.65
C TYR A 4 -32.12 -15.98 -15.66
N LYS A 5 -32.51 -17.23 -15.35
CA LYS A 5 -31.71 -18.11 -14.48
C LYS A 5 -30.33 -18.41 -15.06
N ARG A 6 -30.22 -18.59 -16.38
CA ARG A 6 -28.94 -18.78 -17.07
C ARG A 6 -28.06 -17.54 -16.98
N MET A 7 -28.62 -16.35 -17.21
CA MET A 7 -27.93 -15.07 -17.06
C MET A 7 -27.40 -14.89 -15.63
N ARG A 8 -28.22 -15.14 -14.59
CA ARG A 8 -27.78 -15.04 -13.19
C ARG A 8 -26.61 -15.98 -12.85
N ARG A 9 -26.63 -17.22 -13.38
CA ARG A 9 -25.51 -18.17 -13.23
C ARG A 9 -24.24 -17.67 -13.93
N GLN A 10 -24.38 -17.05 -15.10
CA GLN A 10 -23.26 -16.46 -15.84
C GLN A 10 -22.65 -15.27 -15.08
N HIS A 11 -23.48 -14.38 -14.52
CA HIS A 11 -23.04 -13.26 -13.69
C HIS A 11 -22.21 -13.76 -12.49
N GLN A 12 -22.72 -14.78 -11.78
CA GLN A 12 -22.00 -15.40 -10.67
C GLN A 12 -20.66 -16.01 -11.12
N LYS A 13 -20.63 -16.69 -12.28
CA LYS A 13 -19.39 -17.25 -12.84
C LYS A 13 -18.37 -16.16 -13.17
N GLN A 14 -18.80 -15.01 -13.70
CA GLN A 14 -17.94 -13.87 -14.01
C GLN A 14 -17.33 -13.25 -12.74
N LEU A 15 -18.12 -13.10 -11.68
CA LEU A 15 -17.63 -12.62 -10.37
C LEU A 15 -16.57 -13.55 -9.80
N ILE A 16 -16.85 -14.86 -9.74
CA ILE A 16 -15.89 -15.86 -9.22
C ILE A 16 -14.60 -15.87 -10.05
N ALA A 17 -14.72 -15.79 -11.39
CA ALA A 17 -13.56 -15.75 -12.26
C ALA A 17 -12.70 -14.48 -12.02
N LEU A 18 -13.34 -13.33 -11.81
CA LEU A 18 -12.64 -12.09 -11.46
C LEU A 18 -11.98 -12.21 -10.09
N GLU A 19 -12.69 -12.66 -9.05
CA GLU A 19 -12.15 -12.83 -7.69
C GLU A 19 -10.92 -13.74 -7.68
N ASN A 20 -10.95 -14.85 -8.41
CA ASN A 20 -9.79 -15.75 -8.54
C ASN A 20 -8.61 -15.08 -9.24
N ARG A 21 -8.86 -14.27 -10.27
CA ARG A 21 -7.82 -13.51 -10.98
C ARG A 21 -7.18 -12.46 -10.07
N LEU A 22 -7.99 -11.71 -9.32
CA LEU A 22 -7.51 -10.70 -8.38
C LEU A 22 -6.68 -11.36 -7.26
N LYS A 23 -7.11 -12.52 -6.77
CA LYS A 23 -6.34 -13.31 -5.80
C LYS A 23 -4.97 -13.72 -6.35
N ALA A 24 -4.91 -14.24 -7.58
CA ALA A 24 -3.65 -14.60 -8.22
C ALA A 24 -2.72 -13.40 -8.40
N GLU A 25 -3.25 -12.24 -8.81
CA GLU A 25 -2.49 -11.00 -8.95
C GLU A 25 -1.91 -10.52 -7.61
N MET A 26 -2.64 -10.66 -6.50
CA MET A 26 -2.12 -10.38 -5.15
C MET A 26 -1.00 -11.34 -4.74
N ASP A 27 -1.14 -12.62 -5.05
CA ASP A 27 -0.13 -13.63 -4.72
C ASP A 27 1.15 -13.43 -5.56
N GLU A 28 1.01 -13.03 -6.83
CA GLU A 28 2.13 -12.62 -7.68
C GLU A 28 2.85 -11.38 -7.14
N LEU A 29 2.10 -10.36 -6.70
CA LEU A 29 2.70 -9.17 -6.08
C LEU A 29 3.49 -9.58 -4.82
N ARG A 30 2.87 -10.34 -3.91
CA ARG A 30 3.54 -10.82 -2.67
C ARG A 30 4.84 -11.54 -2.97
N LEU A 31 4.86 -12.44 -3.96
CA LEU A 31 6.06 -13.15 -4.36
C LEU A 31 7.14 -12.21 -4.93
N ARG A 32 6.75 -11.21 -5.71
CA ARG A 32 7.69 -10.19 -6.21
C ARG A 32 8.29 -9.38 -5.04
N LEU A 33 7.46 -8.90 -4.13
CA LEU A 33 7.90 -8.11 -2.98
C LEU A 33 8.85 -8.91 -2.08
N GLN A 34 8.57 -10.20 -1.86
CA GLN A 34 9.46 -11.09 -1.12
C GLN A 34 10.84 -11.20 -1.80
N LYS A 35 10.88 -11.41 -3.12
CA LYS A 35 12.14 -11.48 -3.88
C LYS A 35 12.94 -10.19 -3.82
N GLU A 36 12.27 -9.03 -3.82
CA GLU A 36 12.93 -7.74 -3.66
C GLU A 36 13.61 -7.60 -2.30
N VAL A 37 12.94 -8.04 -1.21
CA VAL A 37 13.52 -8.06 0.14
C VAL A 37 14.71 -9.01 0.22
N GLU A 38 14.59 -10.22 -0.31
CA GLU A 38 15.69 -11.19 -0.36
C GLU A 38 16.89 -10.65 -1.15
N THR A 39 16.63 -10.00 -2.28
CA THR A 39 17.68 -9.37 -3.10
C THR A 39 18.37 -8.23 -2.36
N HIS A 40 17.59 -7.36 -1.71
CA HIS A 40 18.13 -6.28 -0.89
C HIS A 40 18.99 -6.79 0.27
N ALA A 41 18.53 -7.83 0.97
CA ALA A 41 19.27 -8.47 2.05
C ALA A 41 20.59 -9.08 1.57
N ASN A 42 20.57 -9.80 0.44
CA ASN A 42 21.78 -10.37 -0.16
C ASN A 42 22.79 -9.28 -0.58
N ASN A 43 22.32 -8.20 -1.20
CA ASN A 43 23.18 -7.08 -1.57
C ASN A 43 23.80 -6.42 -0.33
N THR A 44 22.99 -6.19 0.70
CA THR A 44 23.44 -5.64 1.99
C THR A 44 24.53 -6.51 2.60
N TYR A 45 24.34 -7.84 2.62
CA TYR A 45 25.32 -8.79 3.13
C TYR A 45 26.65 -8.70 2.37
N ILE A 46 26.61 -8.73 1.04
CA ILE A 46 27.81 -8.66 0.18
C ILE A 46 28.57 -7.34 0.41
N GLU A 47 27.85 -6.23 0.53
CA GLU A 47 28.47 -4.93 0.78
C GLU A 47 29.14 -4.83 2.15
N LEU A 48 28.51 -5.37 3.19
CA LEU A 48 29.09 -5.42 4.54
C LEU A 48 30.32 -6.32 4.58
N GLU A 49 30.27 -7.48 3.92
CA GLU A 49 31.43 -8.38 3.83
C GLU A 49 32.59 -7.71 3.09
N ARG A 50 32.32 -6.98 2.00
CA ARG A 50 33.33 -6.20 1.28
C ARG A 50 33.93 -5.09 2.14
N LEU A 51 33.11 -4.37 2.90
CA LEU A 51 33.57 -3.34 3.83
C LEU A 51 34.50 -3.94 4.90
N ALA A 52 34.08 -5.03 5.55
CA ALA A 52 34.88 -5.72 6.56
C ALA A 52 36.23 -6.22 6.01
N LYS A 53 36.24 -6.79 4.80
CA LYS A 53 37.49 -7.21 4.12
C LYS A 53 38.41 -6.02 3.83
N ARG A 54 37.86 -4.88 3.37
CA ARG A 54 38.64 -3.65 3.14
C ARG A 54 39.25 -3.14 4.45
N HIS A 55 38.48 -3.12 5.53
CA HIS A 55 38.95 -2.74 6.86
C HIS A 55 40.10 -3.63 7.33
N ALA A 56 39.94 -4.96 7.24
CA ALA A 56 40.99 -5.91 7.64
C ALA A 56 42.31 -5.72 6.85
N VAL A 57 42.23 -5.53 5.53
CA VAL A 57 43.41 -5.28 4.69
C VAL A 57 44.08 -3.96 5.05
N HIS A 58 43.31 -2.92 5.33
CA HIS A 58 43.87 -1.62 5.69
C HIS A 58 44.52 -1.66 7.09
N THR A 59 43.91 -2.34 8.06
CA THR A 59 44.50 -2.56 9.38
C THR A 59 45.85 -3.29 9.28
N ASP A 60 45.95 -4.35 8.46
CA ASP A 60 47.22 -5.06 8.24
C ASP A 60 48.30 -4.18 7.59
N LYS A 61 47.91 -3.31 6.64
CA LYS A 61 48.82 -2.32 6.04
C LYS A 61 49.33 -1.31 7.06
N GLU A 62 48.46 -0.77 7.91
CA GLU A 62 48.85 0.18 8.96
C GLU A 62 49.80 -0.44 9.97
N ILE A 63 49.57 -1.69 10.39
CA ILE A 63 50.48 -2.41 11.29
C ILE A 63 51.87 -2.58 10.64
N LYS A 64 51.92 -2.96 9.35
CA LYS A 64 53.18 -3.10 8.61
C LYS A 64 53.89 -1.76 8.41
N ALA A 65 53.16 -0.70 8.11
CA ALA A 65 53.71 0.64 7.96
C ALA A 65 54.29 1.16 9.29
N ALA A 66 53.55 1.00 10.39
CA ALA A 66 54.00 1.41 11.72
C ALA A 66 55.26 0.65 12.16
N THR A 67 55.32 -0.66 11.93
CA THR A 67 56.51 -1.48 12.26
C THR A 67 57.73 -1.16 11.39
N ALA A 68 57.52 -0.81 10.12
CA ALA A 68 58.60 -0.36 9.23
C ALA A 68 59.15 1.01 9.66
N GLU A 69 58.26 1.95 10.00
CA GLU A 69 58.64 3.28 10.48
C GLU A 69 59.37 3.23 11.82
N GLU A 70 58.91 2.39 12.76
CA GLU A 70 59.59 2.16 14.04
C GLU A 70 61.04 1.68 13.82
N LYS A 71 61.25 0.72 12.91
CA LYS A 71 62.60 0.24 12.56
C LYS A 71 63.46 1.32 11.91
N ARG A 72 62.89 2.14 11.01
CA ARG A 72 63.60 3.24 10.34
C ARG A 72 64.13 4.24 11.36
N ILE A 73 63.28 4.70 12.27
CA ILE A 73 63.65 5.67 13.30
C ILE A 73 64.66 5.06 14.28
N GLN A 74 64.48 3.80 14.72
CA GLN A 74 65.46 3.11 15.56
C GLN A 74 66.84 3.06 14.91
N GLN A 75 66.91 2.73 13.61
CA GLN A 75 68.17 2.71 12.86
C GLN A 75 68.80 4.10 12.76
N GLN A 76 68.00 5.15 12.52
CA GLN A 76 68.48 6.53 12.47
C GLN A 76 69.08 6.97 13.82
N ILE A 77 68.42 6.66 14.94
CA ILE A 77 68.92 6.98 16.28
C ILE A 77 70.25 6.26 16.54
N ILE A 78 70.31 4.95 16.27
CA ILE A 78 71.54 4.17 16.47
C ILE A 78 72.68 4.68 15.59
N ALA A 79 72.41 5.04 14.33
CA ALA A 79 73.41 5.60 13.43
C ALA A 79 73.95 6.94 13.94
N GLN A 80 73.07 7.81 14.45
CA GLN A 80 73.45 9.09 15.05
C GLN A 80 74.29 8.88 16.32
N GLN A 81 73.89 7.98 17.21
CA GLN A 81 74.62 7.63 18.43
C GLN A 81 76.03 7.09 18.12
N LYS A 82 76.17 6.22 17.11
CA LYS A 82 77.47 5.72 16.67
C LYS A 82 78.38 6.83 16.14
N LYS A 83 77.82 7.78 15.38
CA LYS A 83 78.56 8.94 14.86
C LYS A 83 79.04 9.85 16.00
N GLU A 84 78.17 10.13 16.96
CA GLU A 84 78.49 10.91 18.16
C GLU A 84 79.57 10.24 18.99
N LEU A 85 79.45 8.93 19.26
CA LEU A 85 80.44 8.16 20.01
C LEU A 85 81.80 8.14 19.30
N THR A 86 81.82 7.94 17.99
CA THR A 86 83.07 7.96 17.21
C THR A 86 83.73 9.34 17.30
N THR A 87 82.96 10.40 17.11
CA THR A 87 83.44 11.79 17.22
C THR A 87 83.96 12.10 18.62
N PHE A 88 83.25 11.64 19.65
CA PHE A 88 83.64 11.78 21.05
C PHE A 88 84.97 11.08 21.36
N LEU A 89 85.12 9.81 20.96
CA LEU A 89 86.36 9.05 21.14
C LEU A 89 87.56 9.66 20.40
N ASP A 90 87.34 10.20 19.21
CA ASP A 90 88.40 10.86 18.44
C ASP A 90 88.83 12.20 19.06
N ASN A 91 87.89 12.96 19.63
CA ASN A 91 88.20 14.17 20.41
C ASN A 91 88.98 13.80 21.68
N GLN A 92 88.55 12.78 22.40
CA GLN A 92 89.21 12.28 23.61
C GLN A 92 90.67 11.86 23.33
N LYS A 93 90.92 11.16 22.22
CA LYS A 93 92.28 10.82 21.76
C LYS A 93 93.12 12.07 21.44
N ARG A 94 92.52 13.10 20.83
CA ARG A 94 93.19 14.36 20.50
C ARG A 94 93.57 15.12 21.77
N GLU A 95 92.65 15.24 22.72
CA GLU A 95 92.87 15.90 24.01
C GLU A 95 93.94 15.17 24.83
N TYR A 96 93.92 13.83 24.86
CA TYR A 96 94.97 13.05 25.51
C TYR A 96 96.36 13.32 24.91
N ARG A 97 96.47 13.46 23.58
CA ARG A 97 97.75 13.82 22.94
C ARG A 97 98.24 15.19 23.39
N LEU A 98 97.36 16.19 23.40
CA LEU A 98 97.70 17.56 23.82
C LEU A 98 98.07 17.63 25.32
N CYS A 99 97.31 16.98 26.20
CA CYS A 99 97.61 16.94 27.64
C CYS A 99 98.90 16.18 27.93
N LYS A 100 99.17 15.09 27.21
CA LYS A 100 100.42 14.34 27.31
C LYS A 100 101.62 15.16 26.84
N GLU A 101 101.49 16.00 25.82
CA GLU A 101 102.54 16.92 25.37
C GLU A 101 102.81 17.99 26.42
N LYS A 102 101.78 18.65 26.96
CA LYS A 102 101.92 19.65 28.04
C LYS A 102 102.62 19.11 29.28
N ILE A 103 102.26 17.90 29.74
CA ILE A 103 102.90 17.30 30.92
C ILE A 103 104.36 16.93 30.65
N LYS A 104 104.68 16.52 29.42
CA LYS A 104 106.08 16.31 29.03
C LYS A 104 106.87 17.62 29.00
N GLU A 105 106.26 18.72 28.57
CA GLU A 105 106.85 20.07 28.59
C GLU A 105 107.08 20.55 30.03
N GLU A 106 106.06 20.51 30.89
CA GLU A 106 106.16 20.85 32.33
C GLU A 106 107.24 20.01 33.06
N MET A 107 107.39 18.74 32.70
CA MET A 107 108.41 17.85 33.27
C MET A 107 109.84 18.10 32.73
N ASN A 108 109.99 18.78 31.60
CA ASN A 108 111.29 19.21 31.06
C ASN A 108 111.77 20.52 31.70
N GLU A 109 110.87 21.32 32.28
CA GLU A 109 111.21 22.60 32.94
C GLU A 109 111.74 22.44 34.38
N ASP A 110 111.54 21.28 35.03
CA ASP A 110 112.10 20.96 36.35
C ASP A 110 113.25 19.93 36.25
N PRO A 111 114.53 20.36 36.23
CA PRO A 111 115.68 19.46 36.12
C PRO A 111 116.02 18.70 37.42
N SER A 112 115.34 18.97 38.54
CA SER A 112 115.66 18.43 39.87
C SER A 112 114.91 17.14 40.24
N THR A 113 113.89 16.76 39.47
CA THR A 113 113.03 15.60 39.77
C THR A 113 113.65 14.27 39.28
N PRO A 114 113.76 13.22 40.13
CA PRO A 114 114.31 11.90 39.76
C PRO A 114 113.54 11.22 38.62
N LYS A 115 114.26 10.44 37.79
CA LYS A 115 113.70 9.72 36.61
C LYS A 115 112.54 8.78 36.98
N GLU A 116 112.63 8.08 38.11
CA GLU A 116 111.59 7.15 38.58
C GLU A 116 110.31 7.90 39.00
N GLU A 117 110.44 9.04 39.68
CA GLU A 117 109.31 9.86 40.09
C GLU A 117 108.62 10.52 38.88
N LYS A 118 109.41 10.93 37.87
CA LYS A 118 108.89 11.40 36.57
C LYS A 118 108.06 10.32 35.86
N GLN A 119 108.56 9.08 35.81
CA GLN A 119 107.85 7.96 35.20
C GLN A 119 106.58 7.59 35.97
N GLU A 120 106.62 7.61 37.30
CA GLU A 120 105.47 7.33 38.15
C GLU A 120 104.38 8.40 38.04
N ARG A 121 104.74 9.69 38.01
CA ARG A 121 103.79 10.79 37.79
C ARG A 121 103.10 10.69 36.44
N LEU A 122 103.85 10.37 35.38
CA LEU A 122 103.28 10.15 34.04
C LEU A 122 102.33 8.93 34.01
N SER A 123 102.67 7.87 34.75
CA SER A 123 101.81 6.68 34.89
C SER A 123 100.52 6.98 35.66
N ARG A 124 100.61 7.68 36.80
CA ARG A 124 99.44 8.09 37.60
C ARG A 124 98.53 9.05 36.84
N HIS A 125 99.11 9.99 36.09
CA HIS A 125 98.32 10.90 35.25
C HIS A 125 97.61 10.15 34.12
N LYS A 126 98.31 9.24 33.43
CA LYS A 126 97.72 8.38 32.40
C LYS A 126 96.54 7.57 32.96
N GLU A 127 96.69 6.99 34.15
CA GLU A 127 95.62 6.25 34.81
C GLU A 127 94.43 7.15 35.19
N THR A 128 94.68 8.35 35.72
CA THR A 128 93.64 9.33 36.07
C THR A 128 92.85 9.78 34.85
N VAL A 129 93.55 10.11 33.75
CA VAL A 129 92.90 10.49 32.50
C VAL A 129 92.13 9.33 31.91
N GLN A 130 92.67 8.11 31.92
CA GLN A 130 91.94 6.93 31.45
C GLN A 130 90.67 6.66 32.26
N ARG A 131 90.70 6.85 33.58
CA ARG A 131 89.51 6.74 34.44
C ARG A 131 88.47 7.82 34.10
N SER A 132 88.88 9.09 34.05
CA SER A 132 87.99 10.21 33.66
C SER A 132 87.38 10.00 32.28
N GLN A 133 88.19 9.54 31.32
CA GLN A 133 87.76 9.24 29.96
C GLN A 133 86.75 8.10 29.88
N ALA A 134 86.93 7.07 30.71
CA ALA A 134 85.98 5.98 30.84
C ALA A 134 84.67 6.43 31.52
N ASP A 135 84.75 7.31 32.53
CA ASP A 135 83.58 7.88 33.19
C ASP A 135 82.77 8.77 32.23
N ASP A 136 83.44 9.63 31.44
CA ASP A 136 82.78 10.48 30.45
C ASP A 136 82.17 9.67 29.29
N GLU A 137 82.85 8.60 28.84
CA GLU A 137 82.30 7.65 27.86
C GLU A 137 81.07 6.92 28.42
N ALA A 138 81.14 6.43 29.67
CA ALA A 138 80.01 5.79 30.32
C ALA A 138 78.81 6.74 30.45
N HIS A 139 79.06 8.00 30.81
CA HIS A 139 78.01 9.02 30.89
C HIS A 139 77.38 9.32 29.52
N LEU A 140 78.18 9.42 28.45
CA LEU A 140 77.65 9.59 27.09
C LEU A 140 76.78 8.39 26.68
N LEU A 141 77.23 7.16 26.95
CA LEU A 141 76.49 5.94 26.63
C LEU A 141 75.16 5.86 27.41
N ASP A 142 75.15 6.25 28.69
CA ASP A 142 73.93 6.33 29.49
C ASP A 142 72.95 7.38 28.95
N GLN A 143 73.44 8.54 28.54
CA GLN A 143 72.62 9.57 27.87
C GLN A 143 72.02 9.06 26.55
N GLN A 144 72.84 8.40 25.73
CA GLN A 144 72.39 7.79 24.47
C GLN A 144 71.30 6.75 24.74
N ARG A 145 71.48 5.86 25.73
CA ARG A 145 70.45 4.88 26.13
C ARG A 145 69.13 5.56 26.49
N LEU A 146 69.20 6.61 27.33
CA LEU A 146 68.00 7.34 27.75
C LEU A 146 67.27 8.02 26.59
N VAL A 147 68.01 8.61 25.64
CA VAL A 147 67.44 9.21 24.43
C VAL A 147 66.79 8.15 23.54
N TYR A 148 67.41 6.99 23.37
CA TYR A 148 66.86 5.88 22.59
C TYR A 148 65.56 5.35 23.21
N ASP A 149 65.57 5.07 24.51
CA ASP A 149 64.43 4.53 25.24
C ASP A 149 63.24 5.50 25.23
N ARG A 150 63.52 6.81 25.44
CA ARG A 150 62.50 7.87 25.38
C ARG A 150 61.91 8.00 23.97
N SER A 151 62.75 7.93 22.95
CA SER A 151 62.33 7.99 21.54
C SER A 151 61.46 6.79 21.17
N CYS A 152 61.85 5.58 21.59
CA CYS A 152 61.06 4.36 21.39
C CYS A 152 59.69 4.45 22.07
N ARG A 153 59.62 5.00 23.29
CA ARG A 153 58.34 5.20 23.97
C ARG A 153 57.47 6.25 23.27
N ALA A 154 58.05 7.36 22.81
CA ALA A 154 57.32 8.38 22.04
C ALA A 154 56.74 7.81 20.72
N MET A 155 57.50 6.98 20.01
CA MET A 155 57.00 6.29 18.81
C MET A 155 55.82 5.37 19.10
N LYS A 156 55.91 4.55 20.16
CA LYS A 156 54.80 3.67 20.57
C LYS A 156 53.53 4.47 20.90
N ARG A 157 53.68 5.64 21.53
CA ARG A 157 52.55 6.56 21.78
C ARG A 157 51.93 7.06 20.47
N ARG A 158 52.77 7.51 19.52
CA ARG A 158 52.31 8.00 18.21
C ARG A 158 51.59 6.90 17.42
N THR A 159 52.11 5.67 17.42
CA THR A 159 51.45 4.52 16.78
C THR A 159 50.11 4.19 17.43
N LEU A 160 50.02 4.26 18.77
CA LEU A 160 48.76 4.06 19.49
C LEU A 160 47.71 5.10 19.09
N VAL A 161 48.07 6.38 19.06
CA VAL A 161 47.16 7.47 18.65
C VAL A 161 46.71 7.30 17.19
N ARG A 162 47.63 7.02 16.26
CA ARG A 162 47.26 6.76 14.86
C ARG A 162 46.32 5.57 14.72
N ARG A 163 46.53 4.49 15.49
CA ARG A 163 45.62 3.34 15.54
C ARG A 163 44.22 3.78 16.01
N HIS A 164 44.15 4.61 17.05
CA HIS A 164 42.88 5.11 17.56
C HIS A 164 42.13 5.97 16.54
N GLU A 165 42.83 6.88 15.85
CA GLU A 165 42.26 7.70 14.77
C GLU A 165 41.70 6.83 13.64
N PHE A 166 42.48 5.83 13.22
CA PHE A 166 42.08 4.89 12.17
C PHE A 166 40.86 4.04 12.56
N GLU A 167 40.80 3.54 13.79
CA GLU A 167 39.62 2.83 14.32
C GLU A 167 38.37 3.72 14.34
N GLN A 168 38.52 5.01 14.67
CA GLN A 168 37.40 5.97 14.63
C GLN A 168 36.90 6.17 13.19
N GLU A 169 37.80 6.25 12.21
CA GLU A 169 37.44 6.35 10.79
C GLU A 169 36.69 5.12 10.30
N GLN A 170 37.19 3.91 10.58
CA GLN A 170 36.53 2.65 10.24
C GLN A 170 35.13 2.57 10.86
N MET A 171 35.01 2.91 12.15
CA MET A 171 33.70 2.92 12.82
C MET A 171 32.75 3.94 12.18
N ARG A 172 33.23 5.13 11.80
CA ARG A 172 32.40 6.12 11.09
C ARG A 172 31.92 5.58 9.74
N GLU A 173 32.78 4.92 8.96
CA GLU A 173 32.38 4.30 7.68
C GLU A 173 31.33 3.20 7.91
N GLU A 174 31.53 2.31 8.88
CA GLU A 174 30.58 1.24 9.25
C GLU A 174 29.21 1.79 9.68
N LEU A 175 29.20 2.79 10.57
CA LEU A 175 27.96 3.39 11.06
C LEU A 175 27.21 4.13 9.94
N ASN A 176 27.93 4.84 9.07
CA ASN A 176 27.33 5.52 7.92
C ASN A 176 26.79 4.52 6.90
N LYS A 177 27.51 3.41 6.66
CA LYS A 177 27.05 2.35 5.76
C LYS A 177 25.78 1.69 6.30
N LYS A 178 25.76 1.35 7.60
CA LYS A 178 24.58 0.79 8.28
C LYS A 178 23.39 1.75 8.23
N LYS A 179 23.61 3.06 8.43
CA LYS A 179 22.57 4.08 8.28
C LYS A 179 21.98 4.08 6.86
N THR A 180 22.84 4.12 5.85
CA THR A 180 22.42 4.13 4.44
C THR A 180 21.62 2.87 4.09
N GLN A 181 22.06 1.69 4.55
CA GLN A 181 21.34 0.43 4.35
C GLN A 181 19.96 0.44 5.01
N LYS A 182 19.85 1.03 6.21
CA LYS A 182 18.57 1.15 6.89
C LYS A 182 17.62 2.12 6.19
N GLU A 183 18.13 3.25 5.69
CA GLU A 183 17.36 4.19 4.87
C GLU A 183 16.84 3.52 3.57
N MET A 184 17.66 2.68 2.92
CA MET A 184 17.24 1.90 1.75
C MET A 184 16.16 0.85 2.09
N GLU A 185 16.29 0.15 3.21
CA GLU A 185 15.27 -0.80 3.70
C GLU A 185 13.94 -0.10 3.98
N GLN A 186 13.97 1.07 4.61
CA GLN A 186 12.77 1.88 4.89
C GLN A 186 12.11 2.36 3.60
N ALA A 187 12.90 2.87 2.65
CA ALA A 187 12.40 3.29 1.35
C ALA A 187 11.79 2.10 0.58
N LEU A 188 12.37 0.91 0.68
CA LEU A 188 11.80 -0.31 0.12
C LEU A 188 10.45 -0.62 0.76
N MET A 189 10.36 -0.70 2.09
CA MET A 189 9.09 -0.99 2.79
C MET A 189 7.97 -0.01 2.42
N ILE A 190 8.27 1.29 2.33
CA ILE A 190 7.30 2.32 1.92
C ILE A 190 6.80 2.07 0.49
N ARG A 191 7.71 1.80 -0.46
CA ARG A 191 7.32 1.48 -1.85
C ARG A 191 6.49 0.20 -1.96
N GLN A 192 6.81 -0.79 -1.14
CA GLN A 192 6.06 -2.06 -1.10
C GLN A 192 4.64 -1.87 -0.57
N ASP A 193 4.49 -1.05 0.49
CA ASP A 193 3.20 -0.63 1.03
C ASP A 193 2.38 0.13 -0.02
N GLU A 194 2.98 1.13 -0.68
CA GLU A 194 2.33 1.92 -1.74
C GLU A 194 1.87 1.05 -2.92
N SER A 195 2.72 0.13 -3.40
CA SER A 195 2.37 -0.78 -4.50
C SER A 195 1.26 -1.75 -4.09
N THR A 196 1.21 -2.17 -2.82
CA THR A 196 0.16 -3.05 -2.29
C THR A 196 -1.16 -2.29 -2.20
N GLN A 197 -1.15 -1.09 -1.65
CA GLN A 197 -2.30 -0.20 -1.55
C GLN A 197 -2.89 0.14 -2.93
N GLU A 198 -2.04 0.48 -3.90
CA GLU A 198 -2.48 0.77 -5.27
C GLU A 198 -3.18 -0.43 -5.89
N LEU A 199 -2.61 -1.63 -5.73
CA LEU A 199 -3.22 -2.85 -6.24
C LEU A 199 -4.57 -3.11 -5.57
N GLU A 200 -4.67 -3.09 -4.24
CA GLU A 200 -5.92 -3.33 -3.52
C GLU A 200 -7.03 -2.35 -3.94
N ARG A 201 -6.70 -1.05 -4.09
CA ARG A 201 -7.64 -0.03 -4.57
C ARG A 201 -8.10 -0.34 -6.00
N ARG A 202 -7.17 -0.67 -6.90
CA ARG A 202 -7.49 -1.05 -8.29
C ARG A 202 -8.36 -2.29 -8.35
N GLN A 203 -8.09 -3.30 -7.51
CA GLN A 203 -8.87 -4.53 -7.45
C GLN A 203 -10.28 -4.28 -6.96
N LEU A 204 -10.44 -3.51 -5.87
CA LEU A 204 -11.75 -3.10 -5.37
C LEU A 204 -12.55 -2.36 -6.45
N GLN A 205 -11.96 -1.35 -7.09
CA GLN A 205 -12.61 -0.61 -8.17
C GLN A 205 -13.01 -1.50 -9.36
N THR A 206 -12.19 -2.50 -9.69
CA THR A 206 -12.49 -3.43 -10.79
C THR A 206 -13.64 -4.37 -10.43
N LEU A 207 -13.67 -4.87 -9.19
CA LEU A 207 -14.76 -5.69 -8.69
C LEU A 207 -16.08 -4.91 -8.62
N GLN A 208 -16.05 -3.69 -8.09
CA GLN A 208 -17.22 -2.81 -8.01
C GLN A 208 -17.75 -2.44 -9.39
N ARG A 209 -16.88 -2.11 -10.35
CA ARG A 209 -17.27 -1.85 -11.75
C ARG A 209 -17.99 -3.04 -12.37
N LEU A 210 -17.44 -4.26 -12.23
CA LEU A 210 -18.12 -5.46 -12.74
C LEU A 210 -19.48 -5.66 -12.05
N ARG A 211 -19.58 -5.50 -10.73
CA ARG A 211 -20.87 -5.60 -10.01
C ARG A 211 -21.91 -4.63 -10.55
N VAL A 212 -21.55 -3.36 -10.78
CA VAL A 212 -22.44 -2.34 -11.36
C VAL A 212 -22.89 -2.75 -12.77
N GLU A 213 -21.95 -3.20 -13.62
CA GLU A 213 -22.27 -3.66 -14.97
C GLU A 213 -23.24 -4.85 -14.98
N LEU A 214 -23.01 -5.83 -14.10
CA LEU A 214 -23.87 -7.01 -13.96
C LEU A 214 -25.28 -6.63 -13.47
N ILE A 215 -25.39 -5.70 -12.52
CA ILE A 215 -26.69 -5.20 -12.05
C ILE A 215 -27.41 -4.44 -13.17
N ARG A 216 -26.69 -3.61 -13.92
CA ARG A 216 -27.26 -2.90 -15.07
C ARG A 216 -27.82 -3.88 -16.11
N LEU A 217 -27.06 -4.91 -16.48
CA LEU A 217 -27.50 -5.95 -17.42
C LEU A 217 -28.70 -6.75 -16.87
N GLN A 218 -28.70 -7.03 -15.57
CA GLN A 218 -29.81 -7.67 -14.90
C GLN A 218 -31.08 -6.81 -14.98
N HIS A 219 -30.99 -5.52 -14.62
CA HIS A 219 -32.12 -4.60 -14.66
C HIS A 219 -32.69 -4.45 -16.07
N GLN A 220 -31.83 -4.36 -17.08
CA GLN A 220 -32.23 -4.33 -18.49
C GLN A 220 -33.02 -5.60 -18.87
N THR A 221 -32.52 -6.76 -18.48
CA THR A 221 -33.20 -8.04 -18.76
C THR A 221 -34.56 -8.12 -18.05
N GLU A 222 -34.66 -7.62 -16.82
CA GLU A 222 -35.93 -7.59 -16.06
C GLU A 222 -36.96 -6.67 -16.72
N LEU A 223 -36.52 -5.50 -17.18
CA LEU A 223 -37.37 -4.54 -17.90
C LEU A 223 -37.90 -5.15 -19.21
N GLU A 224 -37.03 -5.73 -20.02
CA GLU A 224 -37.42 -6.41 -21.28
C GLU A 224 -38.45 -7.52 -21.02
N ASN A 225 -38.24 -8.34 -19.98
CA ASN A 225 -39.19 -9.39 -19.62
C ASN A 225 -40.55 -8.82 -19.18
N GLN A 226 -40.56 -7.69 -18.46
CA GLN A 226 -41.81 -7.05 -18.02
C GLN A 226 -42.55 -6.42 -19.21
N GLU A 227 -41.84 -5.77 -20.14
CA GLU A 227 -42.43 -5.24 -21.37
C GLU A 227 -43.05 -6.35 -22.23
N GLU A 228 -42.36 -7.48 -22.40
CA GLU A 228 -42.89 -8.66 -23.09
C GLU A 228 -44.11 -9.26 -22.39
N TYR A 229 -44.13 -9.27 -21.06
CA TYR A 229 -45.28 -9.70 -20.27
C TYR A 229 -46.48 -8.76 -20.47
N ASN A 230 -46.27 -7.45 -20.34
CA ASN A 230 -47.28 -6.41 -20.55
C ASN A 230 -47.92 -6.53 -21.94
N GLY A 231 -47.08 -6.64 -22.99
CA GLY A 231 -47.56 -6.80 -24.36
C GLY A 231 -48.29 -8.11 -24.62
N ARG A 232 -47.97 -9.20 -23.89
CA ARG A 232 -48.75 -10.45 -23.95
C ARG A 232 -50.11 -10.30 -23.28
N ARG A 233 -50.18 -9.73 -22.08
CA ARG A 233 -51.44 -9.49 -21.35
C ARG A 233 -52.39 -8.59 -22.12
N GLN A 234 -51.87 -7.52 -22.74
CA GLN A 234 -52.67 -6.67 -23.61
C GLN A 234 -53.24 -7.46 -24.79
N ARG A 235 -52.43 -8.26 -25.50
CA ARG A 235 -52.92 -9.09 -26.62
C ARG A 235 -53.95 -10.13 -26.19
N GLU A 236 -53.81 -10.73 -25.01
CA GLU A 236 -54.80 -11.66 -24.44
C GLU A 236 -56.14 -10.95 -24.20
N LEU A 237 -56.13 -9.73 -23.64
CA LEU A 237 -57.34 -8.95 -23.42
C LEU A 237 -58.02 -8.56 -24.74
N HIS A 238 -57.25 -8.07 -25.73
CA HIS A 238 -57.79 -7.75 -27.05
C HIS A 238 -58.43 -8.97 -27.73
N ARG A 239 -57.83 -10.17 -27.58
CA ARG A 239 -58.41 -11.42 -28.11
C ARG A 239 -59.72 -11.78 -27.41
N LYS A 240 -59.81 -11.57 -26.09
CA LYS A 240 -61.04 -11.77 -25.31
C LYS A 240 -62.14 -10.83 -25.82
N HIS A 241 -61.86 -9.54 -25.94
CA HIS A 241 -62.82 -8.53 -26.43
C HIS A 241 -63.28 -8.82 -27.86
N ALA A 242 -62.36 -9.20 -28.75
CA ALA A 242 -62.71 -9.57 -30.12
C ALA A 242 -63.61 -10.81 -30.18
N LEU A 243 -63.43 -11.78 -29.26
CA LEU A 243 -64.29 -12.96 -29.17
C LEU A 243 -65.69 -12.59 -28.68
N GLU A 244 -65.81 -11.72 -27.68
CA GLU A 244 -67.09 -11.22 -27.16
C GLU A 244 -67.87 -10.46 -28.23
N GLN A 245 -67.22 -9.56 -28.97
CA GLN A 245 -67.81 -8.84 -30.09
C GLN A 245 -68.32 -9.80 -31.18
N ARG A 246 -67.58 -10.88 -31.48
CA ARG A 246 -68.03 -11.92 -32.42
C ARG A 246 -69.25 -12.70 -31.91
N GLN A 247 -69.38 -12.88 -30.60
CA GLN A 247 -70.52 -13.58 -30.00
C GLN A 247 -71.74 -12.67 -29.81
N GLN A 248 -71.55 -11.35 -29.78
CA GLN A 248 -72.60 -10.36 -29.51
C GLN A 248 -73.83 -10.49 -30.42
N PRO A 249 -73.73 -10.64 -31.76
CA PRO A 249 -74.91 -10.80 -32.61
C PRO A 249 -75.78 -12.01 -32.24
N ARG A 250 -75.14 -13.10 -31.80
CA ARG A 250 -75.86 -14.32 -31.39
C ARG A 250 -76.63 -14.10 -30.09
N ASN A 251 -76.04 -13.38 -29.13
CA ASN A 251 -76.69 -13.05 -27.86
C ASN A 251 -77.85 -12.08 -28.07
N LEU A 252 -77.66 -11.05 -28.90
CA LEU A 252 -78.70 -10.08 -29.25
C LEU A 252 -79.90 -10.75 -29.93
N LYS A 253 -79.66 -11.69 -30.85
CA LYS A 253 -80.72 -12.45 -31.52
C LYS A 253 -81.57 -13.27 -30.54
N MET A 254 -80.98 -13.79 -29.46
CA MET A 254 -81.76 -14.49 -28.42
C MET A 254 -82.66 -13.54 -27.64
N LEU A 255 -82.17 -12.34 -27.27
CA LEU A 255 -82.98 -11.32 -26.61
C LEU A 255 -84.09 -10.78 -27.52
N GLU A 256 -83.77 -10.50 -28.78
CA GLU A 256 -84.74 -10.10 -29.81
C GLU A 256 -85.88 -11.11 -29.92
N MET A 257 -85.57 -12.42 -29.92
CA MET A 257 -86.58 -13.46 -30.02
C MET A 257 -87.50 -13.50 -28.79
N GLN A 258 -87.01 -13.17 -27.60
CA GLN A 258 -87.83 -13.04 -26.39
C GLN A 258 -88.78 -11.83 -26.47
N ILE A 259 -88.27 -10.66 -26.87
CA ILE A 259 -89.08 -9.44 -27.06
C ILE A 259 -90.16 -9.69 -28.12
N LYS A 260 -89.79 -10.35 -29.23
CA LYS A 260 -90.73 -10.71 -30.29
C LYS A 260 -91.82 -11.65 -29.79
N LYS A 261 -91.49 -12.63 -28.95
CA LYS A 261 -92.49 -13.53 -28.33
C LYS A 261 -93.45 -12.75 -27.43
N GLN A 262 -92.94 -11.85 -26.60
CA GLN A 262 -93.77 -10.98 -25.74
C GLN A 262 -94.71 -10.12 -26.58
N PHE A 263 -94.21 -9.47 -27.63
CA PHE A 263 -95.03 -8.69 -28.56
C PHE A 263 -96.14 -9.52 -29.21
N GLN A 264 -95.82 -10.73 -29.69
CA GLN A 264 -96.80 -11.63 -30.28
C GLN A 264 -97.90 -12.03 -29.29
N ASP A 265 -97.53 -12.34 -28.04
CA ASP A 265 -98.49 -12.72 -27.01
C ASP A 265 -99.38 -11.53 -26.62
N THR A 266 -98.82 -10.32 -26.51
CA THR A 266 -99.60 -9.09 -26.29
C THR A 266 -100.56 -8.79 -27.45
N CYS A 267 -100.13 -8.97 -28.70
CA CYS A 267 -100.99 -8.86 -29.89
C CYS A 267 -102.16 -9.87 -29.88
N LYS A 268 -101.90 -11.12 -29.46
CA LYS A 268 -102.96 -12.14 -29.32
C LYS A 268 -103.98 -11.73 -28.26
N VAL A 269 -103.52 -11.19 -27.12
CA VAL A 269 -104.39 -10.70 -26.05
C VAL A 269 -105.25 -9.53 -26.56
N GLN A 270 -104.66 -8.52 -27.21
CA GLN A 270 -105.40 -7.42 -27.85
C GLN A 270 -106.44 -7.92 -28.85
N THR A 271 -106.09 -8.91 -29.68
CA THR A 271 -107.01 -9.48 -30.66
C THR A 271 -108.22 -10.18 -30.01
N LYS A 272 -107.99 -10.91 -28.91
CA LYS A 272 -109.06 -11.54 -28.12
C LYS A 272 -109.95 -10.49 -27.45
N GLN A 273 -109.34 -9.46 -26.85
CA GLN A 273 -110.07 -8.35 -26.23
C GLN A 273 -110.94 -7.60 -27.24
N TYR A 274 -110.40 -7.30 -28.43
CA TYR A 274 -111.16 -6.69 -29.52
C TYR A 274 -112.36 -7.53 -29.94
N LYS A 275 -112.19 -8.86 -30.13
CA LYS A 275 -113.30 -9.76 -30.48
C LYS A 275 -114.40 -9.75 -29.41
N SER A 276 -114.00 -9.83 -28.14
CA SER A 276 -114.92 -9.78 -27.00
C SER A 276 -115.68 -8.45 -26.94
N LEU A 277 -114.96 -7.33 -27.03
CA LEU A 277 -115.53 -5.98 -27.02
C LEU A 277 -116.47 -5.74 -28.21
N ARG A 278 -116.09 -6.22 -29.39
CA ARG A 278 -116.90 -6.14 -30.61
C ARG A 278 -118.21 -6.90 -30.47
N ASN A 279 -118.17 -8.13 -29.97
CA ASN A 279 -119.38 -8.94 -29.78
C ASN A 279 -120.33 -8.25 -28.79
N HIS A 280 -119.79 -7.82 -27.64
CA HIS A 280 -120.58 -7.12 -26.62
C HIS A 280 -121.22 -5.85 -27.17
N GLN A 281 -120.47 -4.97 -27.84
CA GLN A 281 -121.02 -3.72 -28.39
C GLN A 281 -122.11 -3.93 -29.46
N LEU A 282 -122.04 -5.01 -30.24
CA LEU A 282 -123.09 -5.37 -31.19
C LEU A 282 -124.35 -5.91 -30.51
N GLU A 283 -124.22 -6.59 -29.36
CA GLU A 283 -125.35 -7.10 -28.56
C GLU A 283 -126.12 -5.99 -27.84
N VAL A 284 -125.42 -4.98 -27.30
CA VAL A 284 -126.06 -3.90 -26.52
C VAL A 284 -126.53 -2.68 -27.34
N SER A 285 -126.19 -2.61 -28.63
CA SER A 285 -126.47 -1.42 -29.46
C SER A 285 -127.55 -1.66 -30.54
N PRO A 286 -128.35 -0.63 -30.92
CA PRO A 286 -129.34 -0.74 -32.00
C PRO A 286 -128.71 -1.03 -33.37
N LYS A 287 -129.40 -1.80 -34.21
CA LYS A 287 -128.91 -2.18 -35.56
C LYS A 287 -128.58 -1.00 -36.47
N SER A 288 -129.22 0.15 -36.29
CA SER A 288 -128.94 1.39 -37.04
C SER A 288 -127.52 1.93 -36.79
N GLU A 289 -126.91 1.63 -35.65
CA GLU A 289 -125.60 2.17 -35.23
C GLU A 289 -124.43 1.19 -35.47
N HIS A 290 -124.73 -0.08 -35.73
CA HIS A 290 -123.73 -1.15 -35.89
C HIS A 290 -122.64 -0.82 -36.90
N LYS A 291 -122.97 -0.13 -38.00
CA LYS A 291 -122.00 0.27 -39.04
C LYS A 291 -120.97 1.28 -38.51
N ALA A 292 -121.41 2.26 -37.72
CA ALA A 292 -120.53 3.27 -37.14
C ALA A 292 -119.64 2.67 -36.04
N ILE A 293 -120.23 1.81 -35.19
CA ILE A 293 -119.55 1.10 -34.10
C ILE A 293 -118.45 0.18 -34.64
N LEU A 294 -118.74 -0.63 -35.67
CA LEU A 294 -117.76 -1.51 -36.30
C LEU A 294 -116.60 -0.75 -36.93
N LYS A 295 -116.87 0.41 -37.54
CA LYS A 295 -115.84 1.28 -38.11
C LYS A 295 -114.93 1.83 -37.01
N SER A 296 -115.52 2.38 -35.95
CA SER A 296 -114.81 2.91 -34.77
C SER A 296 -113.96 1.84 -34.08
N LEU A 297 -114.52 0.66 -33.78
CA LEU A 297 -113.79 -0.43 -33.15
C LEU A 297 -112.62 -0.92 -34.02
N LYS A 298 -112.78 -0.95 -35.34
CA LYS A 298 -111.71 -1.36 -36.27
C LYS A 298 -110.60 -0.31 -36.33
N GLU A 299 -110.94 0.98 -36.39
CA GLU A 299 -109.97 2.08 -36.31
C GLU A 299 -109.19 2.04 -34.99
N GLU A 300 -109.88 1.80 -33.87
CA GLU A 300 -109.28 1.66 -32.55
C GLU A 300 -108.38 0.40 -32.43
N GLN A 301 -108.79 -0.72 -33.03
CA GLN A 301 -107.97 -1.93 -33.12
C GLN A 301 -106.68 -1.66 -33.91
N THR A 302 -106.78 -1.01 -35.07
CA THR A 302 -105.62 -0.64 -35.88
C THR A 302 -104.68 0.31 -35.14
N ARG A 303 -105.23 1.30 -34.43
CA ARG A 303 -104.45 2.22 -33.59
C ARG A 303 -103.72 1.48 -32.47
N LYS A 304 -104.40 0.60 -31.73
CA LYS A 304 -103.78 -0.18 -30.64
C LYS A 304 -102.68 -1.13 -31.15
N LEU A 305 -102.87 -1.77 -32.30
CA LEU A 305 -101.84 -2.60 -32.92
C LEU A 305 -100.66 -1.78 -33.44
N ALA A 306 -100.89 -0.57 -33.96
CA ALA A 306 -99.82 0.35 -34.36
C ALA A 306 -98.98 0.80 -33.16
N VAL A 307 -99.63 1.16 -32.05
CA VAL A 307 -98.93 1.51 -30.80
C VAL A 307 -98.11 0.32 -30.26
N LEU A 308 -98.65 -0.90 -30.30
CA LEU A 308 -97.89 -2.08 -29.91
C LEU A 308 -96.68 -2.34 -30.83
N ALA A 309 -96.82 -2.09 -32.13
CA ALA A 309 -95.73 -2.24 -33.10
C ALA A 309 -94.62 -1.21 -32.84
N GLU A 310 -95.00 0.04 -32.57
CA GLU A 310 -94.06 1.10 -32.19
C GLU A 310 -93.35 0.78 -30.87
N GLN A 311 -94.07 0.31 -29.86
CA GLN A 311 -93.48 -0.16 -28.59
C GLN A 311 -92.51 -1.34 -28.79
N TYR A 312 -92.81 -2.25 -29.71
CA TYR A 312 -91.92 -3.35 -30.06
C TYR A 312 -90.63 -2.83 -30.71
N GLU A 313 -90.74 -1.95 -31.71
CA GLU A 313 -89.58 -1.34 -32.38
C GLU A 313 -88.72 -0.54 -31.39
N GLN A 314 -89.35 0.26 -30.53
CA GLN A 314 -88.67 0.99 -29.46
C GLN A 314 -87.95 0.04 -28.50
N SER A 315 -88.62 -1.00 -28.01
CA SER A 315 -88.03 -1.97 -27.09
C SER A 315 -86.85 -2.73 -27.71
N ILE A 316 -86.91 -3.05 -29.00
CA ILE A 316 -85.79 -3.66 -29.75
C ILE A 316 -84.62 -2.69 -29.84
N ASN A 317 -84.86 -1.44 -30.27
CA ASN A 317 -83.81 -0.44 -30.45
C ASN A 317 -83.13 -0.08 -29.12
N GLU A 318 -83.91 0.12 -28.06
CA GLU A 318 -83.41 0.36 -26.71
C GLU A 318 -82.57 -0.80 -26.19
N MET A 319 -83.03 -2.04 -26.36
CA MET A 319 -82.27 -3.23 -25.97
C MET A 319 -80.94 -3.33 -26.72
N MET A 320 -80.95 -3.13 -28.04
CA MET A 320 -79.76 -3.18 -28.88
C MET A 320 -78.75 -2.11 -28.48
N ALA A 321 -79.21 -0.86 -28.31
CA ALA A 321 -78.36 0.26 -27.90
C ALA A 321 -77.80 0.07 -26.48
N SER A 322 -78.63 -0.36 -25.53
CA SER A 322 -78.20 -0.62 -24.16
C SER A 322 -77.18 -1.75 -24.07
N GLN A 323 -77.37 -2.85 -24.83
CA GLN A 323 -76.40 -3.95 -24.86
C GLN A 323 -75.09 -3.58 -25.57
N ALA A 324 -75.14 -2.74 -26.60
CA ALA A 324 -73.94 -2.22 -27.26
C ALA A 324 -73.13 -1.33 -26.29
N MET A 325 -73.78 -0.34 -25.68
CA MET A 325 -73.16 0.56 -24.70
C MET A 325 -72.57 -0.20 -23.52
N ARG A 326 -73.32 -1.17 -22.97
CA ARG A 326 -72.84 -1.98 -21.85
C ARG A 326 -71.59 -2.78 -22.18
N LEU A 327 -71.54 -3.41 -23.36
CA LEU A 327 -70.36 -4.16 -23.78
C LEU A 327 -69.16 -3.22 -23.94
N GLU A 328 -69.35 -2.06 -24.56
CA GLU A 328 -68.28 -1.06 -24.73
C GLU A 328 -67.76 -0.55 -23.37
N GLU A 329 -68.66 -0.22 -22.44
CA GLU A 329 -68.32 0.22 -21.08
C GLU A 329 -67.54 -0.87 -20.30
N GLU A 330 -67.99 -2.13 -20.37
CA GLU A 330 -67.30 -3.26 -19.73
C GLU A 330 -65.90 -3.46 -20.34
N GLN A 331 -65.76 -3.43 -21.67
CA GLN A 331 -64.47 -3.58 -22.35
C GLN A 331 -63.51 -2.42 -22.07
N GLN A 332 -64.02 -1.19 -22.03
CA GLN A 332 -63.23 -0.01 -21.68
C GLN A 332 -62.76 -0.09 -20.22
N GLY A 333 -63.64 -0.49 -19.30
CA GLY A 333 -63.31 -0.71 -17.89
C GLY A 333 -62.20 -1.74 -17.72
N GLU A 334 -62.29 -2.89 -18.39
CA GLU A 334 -61.25 -3.92 -18.37
C GLU A 334 -59.91 -3.44 -18.94
N CYS A 335 -59.93 -2.66 -20.03
CA CYS A 335 -58.73 -2.06 -20.61
C CYS A 335 -58.05 -1.10 -19.63
N GLN A 336 -58.82 -0.24 -18.96
CA GLN A 336 -58.30 0.71 -17.97
C GLN A 336 -57.73 -0.02 -16.75
N ALA A 337 -58.46 -1.00 -16.23
CA ALA A 337 -58.02 -1.80 -15.08
C ALA A 337 -56.71 -2.54 -15.40
N LEU A 338 -56.61 -3.20 -16.56
CA LEU A 338 -55.38 -3.87 -16.98
C LEU A 338 -54.23 -2.86 -17.14
N LYS A 339 -54.48 -1.70 -17.75
CA LYS A 339 -53.45 -0.66 -17.90
C LYS A 339 -52.92 -0.19 -16.55
N GLN A 340 -53.81 0.08 -15.59
CA GLN A 340 -53.43 0.47 -14.23
C GLN A 340 -52.64 -0.63 -13.52
N GLN A 341 -53.07 -1.89 -13.65
CA GLN A 341 -52.35 -3.02 -13.05
C GLN A 341 -50.93 -3.16 -13.61
N LEU A 342 -50.77 -3.16 -14.94
CA LEU A 342 -49.45 -3.29 -15.57
C LEU A 342 -48.53 -2.10 -15.24
N GLN A 343 -49.10 -0.90 -15.07
CA GLN A 343 -48.37 0.28 -14.63
C GLN A 343 -47.88 0.13 -13.18
N GLN A 344 -48.72 -0.35 -12.27
CA GLN A 344 -48.32 -0.62 -10.87
C GLN A 344 -47.23 -1.69 -10.79
N GLU A 345 -47.35 -2.77 -11.57
CA GLU A 345 -46.31 -3.80 -11.66
C GLU A 345 -44.98 -3.22 -12.18
N MET A 346 -45.04 -2.24 -13.08
CA MET A 346 -43.85 -1.55 -13.59
C MET A 346 -43.18 -0.68 -12.54
N GLU A 347 -43.97 0.09 -11.79
CA GLU A 347 -43.49 0.92 -10.69
C GLU A 347 -42.88 0.08 -9.56
N LEU A 348 -43.45 -1.08 -9.27
CA LEU A 348 -42.87 -2.03 -8.32
C LEU A 348 -41.50 -2.57 -8.79
N LEU A 349 -41.35 -2.85 -10.08
CA LEU A 349 -40.06 -3.27 -10.63
C LEU A 349 -39.03 -2.14 -10.53
N ASP A 350 -39.38 -0.92 -10.90
CA ASP A 350 -38.49 0.24 -10.80
C ASP A 350 -38.06 0.47 -9.33
N ALA A 351 -39.01 0.43 -8.38
CA ALA A 351 -38.71 0.54 -6.96
C ALA A 351 -37.77 -0.57 -6.47
N TYR A 352 -37.96 -1.81 -6.95
CA TYR A 352 -37.07 -2.94 -6.62
C TYR A 352 -35.65 -2.75 -7.17
N GLN A 353 -35.52 -2.29 -8.42
CA GLN A 353 -34.24 -2.01 -9.06
C GLN A 353 -33.50 -0.87 -8.37
N ASN A 354 -34.21 0.22 -8.06
CA ASN A 354 -33.66 1.36 -7.33
C ASN A 354 -33.19 0.96 -5.93
N LYS A 355 -33.96 0.13 -5.22
CA LYS A 355 -33.54 -0.42 -3.93
C LYS A 355 -32.28 -1.27 -4.04
N THR A 356 -32.20 -2.14 -5.06
CA THR A 356 -31.03 -3.01 -5.29
C THR A 356 -29.77 -2.19 -5.62
N LYS A 357 -29.92 -1.15 -6.45
CA LYS A 357 -28.86 -0.19 -6.76
C LYS A 357 -28.36 0.53 -5.51
N ALA A 358 -29.27 1.13 -4.73
CA ALA A 358 -28.91 1.84 -3.50
C ALA A 358 -28.22 0.93 -2.47
N GLN A 359 -28.68 -0.32 -2.32
CA GLN A 359 -28.02 -1.30 -1.45
C GLN A 359 -26.60 -1.63 -1.91
N THR A 360 -26.39 -1.74 -3.22
CA THR A 360 -25.06 -2.02 -3.79
C THR A 360 -24.11 -0.83 -3.62
N GLU A 361 -24.60 0.39 -3.84
CA GLU A 361 -23.83 1.62 -3.60
C GLU A 361 -23.42 1.75 -2.13
N ALA A 362 -24.35 1.53 -1.20
CA ALA A 362 -24.05 1.51 0.23
C ALA A 362 -23.07 0.40 0.62
N GLN A 363 -23.11 -0.76 -0.04
CA GLN A 363 -22.10 -1.81 0.16
C GLN A 363 -20.73 -1.36 -0.36
N HIS A 364 -20.67 -0.75 -1.54
CA HIS A 364 -19.42 -0.26 -2.12
C HIS A 364 -18.76 0.82 -1.25
N GLU A 365 -19.53 1.74 -0.67
CA GLU A 365 -19.03 2.73 0.28
C GLU A 365 -18.44 2.08 1.55
N ARG A 366 -19.12 1.08 2.11
CA ARG A 366 -18.61 0.35 3.28
C ARG A 366 -17.31 -0.40 2.98
N GLU A 367 -17.24 -1.05 1.81
CA GLU A 367 -16.03 -1.75 1.38
C GLU A 367 -14.87 -0.77 1.17
N LEU A 368 -15.13 0.41 0.59
CA LEU A 368 -14.13 1.46 0.42
C LEU A 368 -13.62 1.98 1.77
N GLN A 369 -14.53 2.34 2.69
CA GLN A 369 -14.18 2.80 4.03
C GLN A 369 -13.37 1.76 4.79
N LYS A 370 -13.76 0.48 4.70
CA LYS A 370 -13.03 -0.62 5.33
C LYS A 370 -11.61 -0.74 4.77
N LEU A 371 -11.46 -0.69 3.45
CA LEU A 371 -10.14 -0.74 2.82
C LEU A 371 -9.28 0.46 3.24
N GLU A 372 -9.86 1.67 3.26
CA GLU A 372 -9.15 2.88 3.70
C GLU A 372 -8.69 2.80 5.16
N GLN A 373 -9.53 2.25 6.05
CA GLN A 373 -9.15 2.01 7.44
C GLN A 373 -8.03 0.98 7.55
N GLU A 374 -8.11 -0.15 6.84
CA GLU A 374 -7.08 -1.20 6.85
C GLU A 374 -5.75 -0.69 6.29
N VAL A 375 -5.78 0.10 5.22
CA VAL A 375 -4.59 0.77 4.66
C VAL A 375 -4.02 1.77 5.66
N SER A 376 -4.85 2.61 6.27
CA SER A 376 -4.41 3.62 7.24
C SER A 376 -3.76 3.00 8.47
N LEU A 377 -4.37 1.94 9.03
CA LEU A 377 -3.80 1.21 10.17
C LEU A 377 -2.46 0.55 9.82
N ARG A 378 -2.36 -0.09 8.65
CA ARG A 378 -1.09 -0.66 8.18
C ARG A 378 -0.02 0.41 8.00
N ARG A 379 -0.38 1.56 7.44
CA ARG A 379 0.54 2.69 7.26
C ARG A 379 1.05 3.23 8.59
N ALA A 380 0.15 3.46 9.55
CA ALA A 380 0.52 3.93 10.88
C ALA A 380 1.47 2.94 11.59
N HIS A 381 1.20 1.63 11.50
CA HIS A 381 2.10 0.62 12.06
C HIS A 381 3.46 0.59 11.36
N LEU A 382 3.49 0.76 10.04
CA LEU A 382 4.74 0.83 9.31
C LEU A 382 5.57 2.05 9.71
N GLU A 383 4.93 3.23 9.81
CA GLU A 383 5.58 4.47 10.23
C GLU A 383 6.12 4.37 11.65
N GLN A 384 5.31 3.86 12.60
CA GLN A 384 5.76 3.60 13.97
C GLN A 384 6.97 2.66 14.00
N LYS A 385 6.93 1.56 13.25
CA LYS A 385 8.06 0.63 13.18
C LYS A 385 9.32 1.29 12.64
N ILE A 386 9.20 2.13 11.61
CA ILE A 386 10.31 2.89 11.04
C ILE A 386 10.90 3.84 12.09
N GLU A 387 10.06 4.56 12.83
CA GLU A 387 10.50 5.48 13.90
C GLU A 387 11.23 4.75 15.03
N GLU A 388 10.69 3.63 15.51
CA GLU A 388 11.31 2.79 16.54
C GLU A 388 12.67 2.25 16.10
N GLU A 389 12.76 1.79 14.84
CA GLU A 389 14.02 1.31 14.25
C GLU A 389 15.06 2.43 14.09
N LEU A 390 14.65 3.64 13.71
CA LEU A 390 15.54 4.81 13.64
C LEU A 390 16.05 5.20 15.02
N ALA A 391 15.18 5.21 16.04
CA ALA A 391 15.56 5.49 17.41
C ALA A 391 16.55 4.45 17.94
N SER A 392 16.27 3.16 17.68
CA SER A 392 17.16 2.05 18.04
C SER A 392 18.53 2.16 17.36
N LEU A 393 18.56 2.46 16.04
CA LEU A 393 19.79 2.65 15.28
C LEU A 393 20.60 3.83 15.82
N GLN A 394 19.94 4.94 16.17
CA GLN A 394 20.61 6.11 16.74
C GLN A 394 21.20 5.80 18.13
N LYS A 395 20.47 5.05 18.96
CA LYS A 395 20.97 4.58 20.25
C LYS A 395 22.20 3.70 20.07
N GLU A 396 22.14 2.69 19.22
CA GLU A 396 23.28 1.81 18.92
C GLU A 396 24.48 2.60 18.42
N ARG A 397 24.26 3.59 17.55
CA ARG A 397 25.32 4.49 17.06
C ARG A 397 26.00 5.20 18.22
N THR A 398 25.23 5.81 19.12
CA THR A 398 25.81 6.53 20.28
C THR A 398 26.55 5.62 21.23
N GLU A 399 26.03 4.43 21.51
CA GLU A 399 26.64 3.44 22.39
C GLU A 399 27.96 2.90 21.82
N ARG A 400 28.00 2.59 20.53
CA ARG A 400 29.23 2.15 19.85
C ARG A 400 30.31 3.22 19.90
N ILE A 401 29.95 4.47 19.59
CA ILE A 401 30.87 5.61 19.65
C ILE A 401 31.43 5.75 21.07
N LYS A 402 30.55 5.79 22.07
CA LYS A 402 30.93 5.88 23.48
C LYS A 402 31.88 4.76 23.90
N HIS A 403 31.55 3.50 23.56
CA HIS A 403 32.37 2.35 23.92
C HIS A 403 33.78 2.40 23.31
N LEU A 404 33.92 2.86 22.06
CA LEU A 404 35.24 3.04 21.45
C LEU A 404 36.04 4.10 22.20
N PHE A 405 35.46 5.28 22.44
CA PHE A 405 36.18 6.36 23.12
C PHE A 405 36.62 5.97 24.53
N GLU A 406 35.75 5.34 25.32
CA GLU A 406 36.11 4.85 26.65
C GLU A 406 37.21 3.77 26.61
N ARG A 407 37.22 2.91 25.59
CA ARG A 407 38.30 1.93 25.40
C ARG A 407 39.61 2.63 25.07
N GLN A 408 39.58 3.60 24.15
CA GLN A 408 40.76 4.35 23.72
C GLN A 408 41.34 5.18 24.87
N GLU A 409 40.49 5.81 25.68
CA GLU A 409 40.89 6.53 26.91
C GLU A 409 41.59 5.58 27.89
N ARG A 410 40.99 4.42 28.20
CA ARG A 410 41.62 3.41 29.08
C ARG A 410 42.96 2.90 28.54
N GLU A 411 43.08 2.72 27.23
CA GLU A 411 44.35 2.32 26.59
C GLU A 411 45.41 3.41 26.70
N MET A 412 45.03 4.69 26.52
CA MET A 412 45.93 5.82 26.69
C MET A 412 46.37 5.99 28.15
N ASP A 413 45.45 5.91 29.11
CA ASP A 413 45.76 6.00 30.54
C ASP A 413 46.71 4.88 30.98
N ALA A 414 46.45 3.64 30.52
CA ALA A 414 47.33 2.51 30.80
C ALA A 414 48.73 2.73 30.20
N PHE A 415 48.81 3.26 28.97
CA PHE A 415 50.07 3.59 28.32
C PHE A 415 50.81 4.71 29.06
N GLU A 416 50.14 5.76 29.51
CA GLU A 416 50.76 6.86 30.24
C GLU A 416 51.23 6.43 31.64
N ALA A 417 50.44 5.62 32.35
CA ALA A 417 50.83 5.05 33.63
C ALA A 417 52.04 4.11 33.51
N GLU A 418 52.11 3.27 32.48
CA GLU A 418 53.29 2.44 32.20
C GLU A 418 54.51 3.30 31.82
N SER A 419 54.31 4.37 31.04
CA SER A 419 55.39 5.31 30.69
C SER A 419 55.99 5.96 31.94
N ALA A 420 55.12 6.42 32.86
CA ALA A 420 55.53 7.02 34.12
C ALA A 420 56.32 6.04 35.01
N LYS A 421 55.88 4.77 35.09
CA LYS A 421 56.60 3.71 35.83
C LYS A 421 57.99 3.44 35.29
N LEU A 422 58.18 3.56 33.98
CA LEU A 422 59.49 3.42 33.32
C LEU A 422 60.38 4.67 33.46
N GLY A 423 59.92 5.69 34.19
CA GLY A 423 60.67 6.93 34.42
C GLY A 423 60.53 7.96 33.29
N PHE A 424 59.64 7.74 32.32
CA PHE A 424 59.35 8.75 31.31
C PHE A 424 58.31 9.76 31.84
N GLY A 425 58.64 11.05 31.75
CA GLY A 425 57.67 12.13 32.01
C GLY A 425 56.64 12.27 30.87
N SER A 426 55.93 13.40 30.80
CA SER A 426 54.97 13.66 29.72
C SER A 426 55.63 13.55 28.34
N LEU A 427 55.15 12.60 27.54
CA LEU A 427 55.62 12.34 26.17
C LEU A 427 54.83 13.12 25.11
N GLY A 428 53.87 13.96 25.54
CA GLY A 428 52.99 14.72 24.64
C GLY A 428 53.68 15.81 23.82
N SER A 429 54.93 16.17 24.14
CA SER A 429 55.66 17.29 23.54
C SER A 429 56.84 16.90 22.63
N LEU A 430 57.09 15.61 22.39
CA LEU A 430 58.16 15.16 21.50
C LEU A 430 57.65 15.07 20.07
N ASP A 431 57.48 16.22 19.42
CA ASP A 431 57.46 16.27 17.97
C ASP A 431 58.89 16.06 17.48
N PHE A 432 59.14 14.87 16.91
CA PHE A 432 60.30 14.67 16.05
C PHE A 432 60.27 15.72 14.94
N PRO A 433 61.43 16.29 14.54
CA PRO A 433 61.48 17.19 13.40
C PRO A 433 60.76 16.53 12.23
N LYS A 434 59.73 17.20 11.70
CA LYS A 434 59.19 16.82 10.41
C LYS A 434 60.37 16.83 9.45
N GLU A 435 60.63 15.71 8.77
CA GLU A 435 61.43 15.77 7.55
C GLU A 435 60.66 16.75 6.66
N ASP A 436 61.25 17.94 6.44
CA ASP A 436 60.79 18.86 5.41
C ASP A 436 60.80 18.09 4.09
N ASP A 437 59.60 17.83 3.56
CA ASP A 437 59.41 17.32 2.22
C ASP A 437 60.10 18.26 1.22
N ARG A 438 60.99 17.69 0.42
CA ARG A 438 61.44 18.26 -0.86
C ARG A 438 60.57 17.73 -1.99
#